data_AF-A0A3B8VRE0-F1
#
_entry.id   AF-A0A3B8VRE0-F1
#
_cell.length_a   1.000
_cell.length_b   1.000
_cell.length_c   1.000
_cell.angle_alpha   90.00
_cell.angle_beta   90.00
_cell.angle_gamma   90.00
#
_symmetry.space_group_name_H-M   'P 1'
#
loop_
_entity.id
_entity.type
_entity.pdbx_description
1 polymer ?
#
loop_
_entity_poly.entity_id
_entity_poly.type
_entity_poly.pdbx_seq_one_letter_code
_entity_poly.pdbx_strand_id
1 'polypeptide(L)'
;LAVAIRAGSAIVFGVLFGILGLLVSDWTYPGLVAPMWLMVMMVGVFSASAAFIGYLKPEARRSVILAGFFFAVTGGLVGAWLGFWYGEIQYPEGVRNVRFVFSPSLKTPPVFAFINGATLGSTLSGGVYYALRLWRF
;
A
#
# COMPACT_ATOMS: atom_id res chain seq x y z
N LEU A 1 14.75 5.76 17.66
CA LEU A 1 14.51 4.30 17.75
C LEU A 1 13.02 3.94 17.59
N ALA A 2 12.11 4.43 18.45
CA ALA A 2 10.69 4.06 18.40
C ALA A 2 9.99 4.32 17.05
N VAL A 3 10.32 5.41 16.36
CA VAL A 3 9.78 5.72 15.02
C VAL A 3 10.27 4.73 13.95
N ALA A 4 11.54 4.33 14.03
CA ALA A 4 12.14 3.37 13.11
C ALA A 4 11.53 1.97 13.27
N ILE A 5 11.25 1.54 14.51
CA ILE A 5 10.57 0.26 14.77
C ILE A 5 9.15 0.30 14.20
N ARG A 6 8.42 1.41 14.37
CA ARG A 6 7.08 1.60 13.78
C ARG A 6 7.10 1.59 12.26
N ALA A 7 8.10 2.23 11.65
CA ALA A 7 8.28 2.22 10.20
C ALA A 7 8.62 0.81 9.69
N GLY A 8 9.54 0.11 10.36
CA GLY A 8 9.94 -1.24 10.01
C GLY A 8 8.76 -2.23 10.11
N SER A 9 7.99 -2.17 11.19
CA SER A 9 6.79 -3.01 11.33
C SER A 9 5.73 -2.64 10.30
N ALA A 10 5.49 -1.34 10.05
CA ALA A 10 4.57 -0.89 9.01
C ALA A 10 4.96 -1.41 7.61
N ILE A 11 6.25 -1.48 7.29
CA ILE A 11 6.72 -2.05 6.02
C ILE A 11 6.44 -3.55 5.96
N VAL A 12 6.88 -4.32 6.97
CA VAL A 12 6.70 -5.78 6.98
C VAL A 12 5.22 -6.16 6.91
N PHE A 13 4.40 -5.57 7.78
CA PHE A 13 2.96 -5.84 7.79
C PHE A 13 2.23 -5.22 6.59
N GLY A 14 2.73 -4.12 6.03
CA GLY A 14 2.16 -3.48 4.85
C GLY A 14 2.28 -4.36 3.61
N VAL A 15 3.39 -5.10 3.45
CA VAL A 15 3.51 -6.10 2.38
C VAL A 15 2.53 -7.25 2.61
N LEU A 16 2.46 -7.79 3.83
CA LEU A 16 1.54 -8.89 4.16
C LEU A 16 0.07 -8.50 3.93
N PHE A 17 -0.31 -7.29 4.34
CA PHE A 17 -1.65 -6.78 4.15
C PHE A 17 -1.91 -6.48 2.67
N GLY A 18 -0.93 -5.96 1.93
CA GLY A 18 -1.05 -5.78 0.48
C GLY A 18 -1.31 -7.08 -0.27
N ILE A 19 -0.67 -8.19 0.15
CA ILE A 19 -0.97 -9.54 -0.37
C ILE A 19 -2.42 -9.92 -0.05
N LEU A 20 -2.93 -9.66 1.16
CA LEU A 20 -4.34 -9.88 1.47
C LEU A 20 -5.26 -9.05 0.57
N GLY A 21 -4.93 -7.78 0.32
CA GLY A 21 -5.68 -6.92 -0.59
C GLY A 21 -5.70 -7.48 -2.03
N LEU A 22 -4.60 -8.08 -2.48
CA LEU A 22 -4.53 -8.78 -3.77
C LEU A 22 -5.49 -9.97 -3.82
N LEU A 23 -5.48 -10.82 -2.79
CA LEU A 23 -6.35 -12.00 -2.70
C LEU A 23 -7.84 -11.60 -2.64
N VAL A 24 -8.16 -10.56 -1.89
CA VAL A 24 -9.53 -10.03 -1.81
C VAL A 24 -9.99 -9.47 -3.15
N SER A 25 -9.10 -8.81 -3.91
CA SER A 25 -9.42 -8.34 -5.27
C SER A 25 -9.79 -9.50 -6.20
N ASP A 26 -9.02 -10.58 -6.14
CA ASP A 26 -9.23 -11.79 -6.95
C ASP A 26 -10.54 -12.50 -6.57
N TRP A 27 -10.83 -12.65 -5.28
CA TRP A 27 -12.11 -13.21 -4.82
C TRP A 27 -13.32 -12.35 -5.19
N THR A 28 -13.14 -11.04 -5.34
CA THR A 28 -14.22 -10.13 -5.74
C THR A 28 -14.50 -10.21 -7.25
N TYR A 29 -13.48 -10.55 -8.06
CA TYR A 29 -13.57 -10.73 -9.50
C TYR A 29 -13.02 -12.09 -9.95
N PRO A 30 -13.61 -13.21 -9.50
CA PRO A 30 -13.05 -14.54 -9.74
C PRO A 30 -13.18 -14.91 -11.22
N GLY A 31 -12.07 -15.34 -11.83
CA GLY A 31 -12.04 -15.79 -13.23
C GLY A 31 -12.01 -14.67 -14.28
N LEU A 32 -11.99 -13.40 -13.84
CA LEU A 32 -11.72 -12.24 -14.69
C LEU A 32 -10.48 -11.52 -14.20
N VAL A 33 -9.83 -10.78 -15.09
CA VAL A 33 -8.76 -9.86 -14.70
C VAL A 33 -9.39 -8.74 -13.88
N ALA A 34 -9.12 -8.70 -12.58
CA ALA A 34 -9.58 -7.62 -11.73
C ALA A 34 -9.10 -6.27 -12.30
N PRO A 35 -9.99 -5.27 -12.42
CA PRO A 35 -9.62 -4.01 -13.04
C PRO A 35 -8.58 -3.28 -12.18
N MET A 36 -7.63 -2.61 -12.82
CA MET A 36 -6.50 -1.93 -12.15
C MET A 36 -6.95 -1.06 -10.97
N TRP A 37 -8.02 -0.28 -11.12
CA TRP A 37 -8.51 0.61 -10.06
C TRP A 37 -8.93 -0.18 -8.81
N LEU A 38 -9.54 -1.36 -8.95
CA LEU A 38 -9.97 -2.18 -7.82
C LEU A 38 -8.74 -2.71 -7.08
N MET A 39 -7.71 -3.12 -7.81
CA MET A 39 -6.48 -3.63 -7.23
C MET A 39 -5.69 -2.56 -6.52
N VAL A 40 -5.65 -1.35 -7.09
CA VAL A 40 -5.06 -0.16 -6.45
C VAL A 40 -5.80 0.16 -5.16
N MET A 41 -7.13 0.12 -5.18
CA MET A 41 -7.93 0.36 -3.99
C MET A 41 -7.67 -0.70 -2.92
N MET A 42 -7.76 -1.99 -3.25
CA MET A 42 -7.62 -3.07 -2.26
C MET A 42 -6.19 -3.16 -1.74
N VAL A 43 -5.17 -3.24 -2.60
CA VAL A 43 -3.77 -3.32 -2.16
C VAL A 43 -3.37 -2.04 -1.44
N GLY A 44 -3.74 -0.87 -1.97
CA GLY A 44 -3.43 0.42 -1.35
C GLY A 44 -4.05 0.58 0.04
N VAL A 45 -5.33 0.27 0.21
CA VAL A 45 -6.04 0.38 1.50
C VAL A 45 -5.55 -0.66 2.51
N PHE A 46 -5.34 -1.90 2.08
CA PHE A 46 -4.85 -2.94 2.99
C PHE A 46 -3.42 -2.64 3.45
N SER A 47 -2.50 -2.32 2.54
CA SER A 47 -1.14 -1.90 2.92
C SER A 47 -1.16 -0.67 3.82
N ALA A 48 -2.01 0.31 3.53
CA ALA A 48 -2.17 1.50 4.36
C ALA A 48 -2.70 1.22 5.76
N SER A 49 -3.48 0.15 5.95
CA SER A 49 -3.99 -0.24 7.28
C SER A 49 -2.84 -0.62 8.21
N ALA A 50 -1.80 -1.30 7.70
CA ALA A 50 -0.61 -1.62 8.49
C ALA A 50 0.16 -0.35 8.90
N ALA A 51 0.35 0.59 7.98
CA ALA A 51 1.00 1.88 8.27
C ALA A 51 0.19 2.71 9.29
N PHE A 52 -1.14 2.76 9.12
CA PHE A 52 -2.03 3.44 10.06
C PHE A 52 -1.92 2.84 11.47
N ILE A 53 -2.00 1.51 11.61
CA ILE A 53 -1.84 0.81 12.88
C ILE A 53 -0.45 1.07 13.48
N GLY A 54 0.61 0.99 12.67
CA GLY A 54 2.00 1.23 13.11
C GLY A 54 2.21 2.63 13.70
N TYR A 55 1.50 3.64 13.19
CA TYR A 55 1.59 5.03 13.63
C TYR A 55 0.44 5.49 14.55
N LEU A 56 -0.51 4.59 14.85
CA LEU A 56 -1.66 4.91 15.68
C LEU A 56 -1.21 5.29 17.10
N LYS A 57 -1.82 6.36 17.60
CA LYS A 57 -1.82 6.74 19.02
C LYS A 57 -3.29 6.84 19.45
N PRO A 58 -3.82 5.86 20.21
CA PRO A 58 -5.25 5.79 20.51
C PRO A 58 -5.74 6.94 21.40
N GLU A 59 -4.84 7.54 22.17
CA GLU A 59 -5.11 8.69 23.04
C GLU A 59 -5.29 10.01 22.26
N ALA A 60 -4.92 10.04 20.97
CA ALA A 60 -5.01 11.25 20.17
C ALA A 60 -6.46 11.63 19.87
N ARG A 61 -6.71 12.94 19.67
CA ARG A 61 -8.02 13.44 19.23
C ARG A 61 -8.46 12.74 17.95
N ARG A 62 -9.75 12.41 17.84
CA ARG A 62 -10.33 11.70 16.68
C ARG A 62 -9.97 12.33 15.32
N SER A 63 -9.91 13.67 15.24
CA SER A 63 -9.51 14.38 14.02
C SER A 63 -8.07 14.06 13.57
N VAL A 64 -7.15 13.89 14.52
CA VAL A 64 -5.75 13.52 14.25
C VAL A 64 -5.64 12.08 13.79
N ILE A 65 -6.44 11.19 14.37
CA ILE A 65 -6.51 9.78 13.95
C ILE A 65 -7.02 9.68 12.51
N LEU A 66 -8.13 10.37 12.19
CA LEU A 66 -8.70 10.39 10.84
C LEU A 66 -7.73 10.99 9.81
N ALA A 67 -7.04 12.07 10.15
CA ALA A 67 -6.02 12.64 9.28
C ALA A 67 -4.86 11.66 9.06
N GLY A 68 -4.38 10.97 10.10
CA GLY A 68 -3.34 9.95 9.96
C GLY A 68 -3.75 8.79 9.06
N PHE A 69 -5.00 8.32 9.19
CA PHE A 69 -5.58 7.33 8.29
C PHE A 69 -5.64 7.84 6.85
N PHE A 70 -6.13 9.07 6.65
CA PHE A 70 -6.22 9.70 5.33
C PHE A 70 -4.85 9.79 4.63
N PHE A 71 -3.81 10.21 5.36
CA PHE A 71 -2.45 10.28 4.81
C PHE A 71 -1.93 8.89 4.45
N ALA A 72 -2.09 7.91 5.34
CA ALA A 72 -1.66 6.53 5.08
C ALA A 72 -2.36 5.94 3.85
N VAL A 73 -3.69 6.10 3.73
CA VAL A 73 -4.46 5.60 2.58
C VAL A 73 -4.07 6.31 1.31
N THR A 74 -4.01 7.65 1.30
CA THR A 74 -3.65 8.42 0.11
C THR A 74 -2.24 8.05 -0.37
N GLY A 75 -1.28 7.93 0.56
CA GLY A 75 0.06 7.47 0.21
C GLY A 75 0.09 6.02 -0.26
N GLY A 76 -0.76 5.15 0.28
CA GLY A 76 -0.92 3.77 -0.19
C GLY A 76 -1.44 3.69 -1.62
N LEU A 77 -2.47 4.47 -1.95
CA LEU A 77 -3.04 4.53 -3.30
C LEU A 77 -2.05 5.12 -4.32
N VAL A 78 -1.42 6.25 -3.98
CA VAL A 78 -0.40 6.88 -4.84
C VAL A 78 0.81 5.97 -4.99
N GLY A 79 1.26 5.36 -3.89
CA GLY A 79 2.37 4.41 -3.90
C GLY A 79 2.10 3.17 -4.74
N ALA A 80 0.88 2.62 -4.70
CA ALA A 80 0.45 1.52 -5.55
C ALA A 80 0.53 1.93 -7.03
N TRP A 81 0.04 3.12 -7.37
CA TRP A 81 0.10 3.64 -8.74
C TRP A 81 1.54 3.84 -9.24
N LEU A 82 2.41 4.41 -8.41
CA LEU A 82 3.84 4.55 -8.74
C LEU A 82 4.54 3.20 -8.86
N GLY A 83 4.22 2.24 -8.00
CA GLY A 83 4.73 0.87 -8.05
C GLY A 83 4.30 0.15 -9.33
N PHE A 84 3.08 0.40 -9.79
CA PHE A 84 2.58 -0.07 -11.10
C PHE A 84 3.44 0.50 -12.24
N TRP A 85 3.61 1.83 -12.31
CA TRP A 85 4.42 2.49 -13.36
C TRP A 85 5.86 2.01 -13.35
N TYR A 86 6.44 1.85 -12.16
CA TYR A 86 7.78 1.30 -12.00
C TYR A 86 7.87 -0.13 -12.53
N GLY A 87 6.87 -0.97 -12.24
CA GLY A 87 6.76 -2.31 -12.80
C GLY A 87 6.66 -2.31 -14.33
N GLU A 88 5.94 -1.35 -14.93
CA GLU A 88 5.85 -1.22 -16.39
C GLU A 88 7.19 -0.87 -17.04
N ILE A 89 7.95 0.04 -16.43
CA ILE A 89 9.26 0.45 -16.95
C ILE A 89 10.26 -0.71 -16.86
N GLN A 90 10.25 -1.46 -15.77
CA GLN A 90 11.19 -2.56 -15.52
C GLN A 90 10.86 -3.84 -16.30
N TYR A 91 9.57 -4.11 -16.55
CA TYR A 91 9.11 -5.33 -17.20
C TYR A 91 8.18 -5.06 -18.39
N PRO A 92 8.63 -4.33 -19.42
CA PRO A 92 7.77 -3.89 -20.52
C PRO A 92 7.13 -5.06 -21.30
N GLU A 93 7.83 -6.19 -21.42
CA GLU A 93 7.34 -7.42 -22.05
C GLU A 93 6.19 -8.08 -21.27
N GLY A 94 6.26 -8.05 -19.94
CA GLY A 94 5.22 -8.55 -19.05
C GLY A 94 3.95 -7.69 -19.08
N VAL A 95 4.06 -6.43 -19.53
CA VAL A 95 2.96 -5.48 -19.65
C VAL A 95 2.35 -5.46 -21.05
N ARG A 96 3.15 -5.66 -22.10
CA ARG A 96 2.71 -5.66 -23.50
C ARG A 96 2.05 -6.95 -23.94
N ASN A 97 2.59 -8.10 -23.54
CA ASN A 97 2.03 -9.41 -23.92
C ASN A 97 0.86 -9.83 -23.01
N VAL A 98 0.72 -9.16 -21.87
CA VAL A 98 -0.24 -9.50 -20.82
C VAL A 98 -0.61 -8.19 -20.14
N ARG A 99 -1.42 -7.31 -20.76
CA ARG A 99 -1.94 -6.05 -20.15
C ARG A 99 -2.29 -6.31 -18.69
N PHE A 100 -1.37 -6.03 -17.73
CA PHE A 100 -1.38 -6.58 -16.37
C PHE A 100 -2.60 -7.47 -16.14
N VAL A 101 -2.60 -8.66 -16.75
CA VAL A 101 -3.54 -9.68 -16.33
C VAL A 101 -2.96 -9.92 -14.97
N PHE A 102 -3.50 -9.26 -13.95
CA PHE A 102 -3.21 -9.58 -12.58
C PHE A 102 -3.75 -10.99 -12.43
N SER A 103 -2.94 -11.91 -12.94
CA SER A 103 -2.88 -13.24 -12.44
C SER A 103 -2.64 -13.01 -10.96
N PRO A 104 -3.50 -13.52 -10.08
CA PRO A 104 -3.27 -13.49 -8.64
C PRO A 104 -1.95 -14.18 -8.23
N SER A 105 -1.20 -14.71 -9.21
CA SER A 105 0.16 -15.19 -9.06
C SER A 105 1.10 -14.11 -8.55
N LEU A 106 1.43 -14.24 -7.27
CA LEU A 106 2.56 -13.58 -6.61
C LEU A 106 3.89 -13.78 -7.33
N LYS A 107 4.01 -14.76 -8.24
CA LYS A 107 5.24 -15.00 -9.01
C LYS A 107 5.49 -13.96 -10.10
N THR A 108 4.55 -13.04 -10.35
CA THR A 108 4.73 -11.97 -11.33
C THR A 108 5.52 -10.80 -10.70
N PRO A 109 6.75 -10.51 -11.16
CA PRO A 109 7.57 -9.43 -10.60
C PRO A 109 6.88 -8.05 -10.48
N PRO A 110 5.98 -7.66 -11.42
CA PRO A 110 5.27 -6.39 -11.32
C PRO A 110 4.28 -6.29 -10.14
N VAL A 111 3.73 -7.41 -9.66
CA VAL A 111 2.82 -7.43 -8.48
C VAL A 111 3.57 -7.12 -7.20
N PHE A 112 4.83 -7.58 -7.07
CA PHE A 112 5.67 -7.21 -5.94
C PHE A 112 6.05 -5.73 -5.96
N ALA A 113 6.40 -5.17 -7.12
CA ALA A 113 6.65 -3.73 -7.25
C ALA A 113 5.42 -2.90 -6.85
N PHE A 114 4.23 -3.35 -7.23
CA PHE A 114 2.95 -2.75 -6.87
C PHE A 114 2.69 -2.73 -5.36
N ILE A 115 2.78 -3.90 -4.70
CA ILE A 115 2.56 -4.04 -3.25
C ILE A 115 3.62 -3.26 -2.47
N ASN A 116 4.88 -3.31 -2.90
CA ASN A 116 5.97 -2.56 -2.26
C ASN A 116 5.77 -1.05 -2.43
N GLY A 117 5.33 -0.60 -3.60
CA GLY A 117 4.98 0.79 -3.84
C GLY A 117 3.89 1.27 -2.88
N ALA A 118 2.80 0.51 -2.75
CA ALA A 118 1.70 0.82 -1.82
C ALA A 118 2.18 0.89 -0.36
N THR A 119 3.00 -0.08 0.03
CA THR A 119 3.56 -0.20 1.39
C THR A 119 4.49 0.97 1.72
N LEU A 120 5.41 1.31 0.81
CA LEU A 120 6.34 2.42 1.00
C LEU A 120 5.60 3.76 0.98
N GLY A 121 4.69 3.97 0.04
CA GLY A 121 3.91 5.19 -0.05
C GLY A 121 3.06 5.45 1.19
N SER A 122 2.36 4.43 1.70
CA SER A 122 1.57 4.54 2.94
C SER A 122 2.45 4.73 4.19
N THR A 123 3.57 4.02 4.28
CA THR A 123 4.49 4.15 5.43
C THR A 123 5.17 5.52 5.45
N LEU A 124 5.64 6.02 4.30
CA LEU A 124 6.29 7.33 4.21
C LEU A 124 5.30 8.46 4.50
N SER A 125 4.13 8.45 3.87
CA SER A 125 3.11 9.49 4.11
C SER A 125 2.59 9.49 5.55
N GLY A 126 2.24 8.32 6.09
CA GLY A 126 1.82 8.16 7.48
C GLY A 126 2.92 8.53 8.47
N GLY A 127 4.17 8.14 8.16
CA GLY A 127 5.35 8.47 8.94
C GLY A 127 5.69 9.95 8.94
N VAL A 128 5.60 10.64 7.79
CA VAL A 128 5.79 12.09 7.68
C VAL A 128 4.72 12.82 8.49
N TYR A 129 3.45 12.44 8.35
CA TYR A 129 2.38 13.03 9.17
C TYR A 129 2.61 12.79 10.68
N TYR A 130 3.01 11.57 11.05
CA TYR A 130 3.37 11.20 12.41
C TYR A 130 4.56 12.00 12.96
N ALA A 131 5.57 12.29 12.13
CA ALA A 131 6.73 13.08 12.52
C ALA A 131 6.35 14.56 12.68
N LEU A 132 5.57 15.12 11.75
CA LEU A 132 5.10 16.51 11.82
C LEU A 132 4.29 16.79 13.09
N ARG A 133 3.45 15.84 13.53
CA ARG A 133 2.71 15.99 14.80
C ARG A 133 3.61 15.93 16.03
N LEU A 134 4.65 15.08 16.03
CA LEU A 134 5.61 14.99 17.13
C LEU A 134 6.50 16.23 17.23
N TRP A 135 6.63 16.98 16.13
CA TRP A 135 7.40 18.22 16.14
C TRP A 135 6.57 19.43 16.60
N ARG A 136 5.25 19.39 16.39
CA ARG A 136 4.31 20.43 16.86
C ARG A 136 3.86 20.25 18.31
N PHE A 137 3.99 19.07 18.90
CA PHE A 137 3.54 18.71 20.25
C PHE A 137 4.52 17.73 20.89
#